data_AF-A0A2V2USU6-F1
#
_entry.id   AF-A0A2V2USU6-F1
#
_cell.length_a   1.000
_cell.length_b   1.000
_cell.length_c   1.000
_cell.angle_alpha   90.00
_cell.angle_beta   90.00
_cell.angle_gamma   90.00
#
_symmetry.space_group_name_H-M   'P 1'
#
loop_
_entity.id
_entity.type
_entity.pdbx_description
1 polymer ?
#
loop_
_entity_poly.entity_id
_entity_poly.type
_entity_poly.pdbx_seq_one_letter_code
_entity_poly.pdbx_strand_id
1 'polypeptide(L)'
;MSGRPDSVQGGNVESQSSNVLQGGRRRARSEFEGDTDHSSTTRRRLEGMRRPQWTMRSTLKDFLLGGRTLRYKMRLNDFLRSNLGDTAAVDEDHNVTMEAFVQDPDAYVQDQQLLEEILNLAAYQELKRELEERKILWEAVYKLHHEGVYFLDQWRDYEGKDTVAPLARGKINRVLTQVLREERREAEERARRDKQQIMFNLCAKIEDLLFRGRVRVMKIKLNDFLTLEMEGRGILRANRNVLLRDFISDPTRYIRDAGVLGEIQATDAYARMEGTVREEMDMEEVVRRLHEKGVNNLLGWSLAAEEVKAGARDNNKNTLDAALHEARKPTMTMSAPMKLEGCYESVYNARWHCVVEVPGGEGTGMYVREGEAPQSWTYRAVGKTFEKNDGVQQSGAVRPRLMVLASDKGWPYTWGQGLNELIPDCYVNCEVDRVWQTVKGGLTEWFSSHGKNKISPDPFVLIGTPGIGKSMAAGSYLLYQLLHYDVERLQMVAYFIGNRKFLFDKTTKTVEKYSAASNIVDILDEFSDRGVKGILSTTWH
;
A
#
# COMPACT_ATOMS: atom_id res chain seq x y z
N MET A 1 -29.82 -64.90 36.50
CA MET A 1 -30.06 -66.36 36.28
C MET A 1 -29.62 -66.73 34.87
N SER A 2 -29.67 -68.02 34.53
CA SER A 2 -29.39 -68.68 33.23
C SER A 2 -29.45 -67.82 31.96
N GLY A 3 -28.62 -68.04 30.93
CA GLY A 3 -27.57 -69.06 30.75
C GLY A 3 -26.92 -68.90 29.37
N ARG A 4 -25.59 -68.91 29.28
CA ARG A 4 -24.71 -70.05 28.89
C ARG A 4 -24.49 -70.18 27.35
N PRO A 5 -23.36 -70.74 26.88
CA PRO A 5 -22.82 -70.45 25.55
C PRO A 5 -22.62 -71.71 24.68
N ASP A 6 -21.98 -71.55 23.53
CA ASP A 6 -20.91 -72.46 23.07
C ASP A 6 -19.85 -71.64 22.30
N SER A 7 -18.52 -71.78 22.43
CA SER A 7 -17.58 -72.77 23.03
C SER A 7 -16.94 -73.80 22.09
N VAL A 8 -15.68 -74.16 22.40
CA VAL A 8 -14.74 -75.04 21.65
C VAL A 8 -14.21 -74.40 20.33
N GLN A 9 -12.95 -74.55 19.90
CA GLN A 9 -11.72 -75.11 20.50
C GLN A 9 -10.85 -73.95 21.10
N GLY A 10 -9.51 -73.91 21.25
CA GLY A 10 -8.37 -74.79 20.96
C GLY A 10 -7.53 -74.39 19.72
N GLY A 11 -6.19 -74.39 19.74
CA GLY A 11 -5.26 -74.65 20.85
C GLY A 11 -3.79 -74.33 20.50
N ASN A 12 -2.94 -74.11 21.52
CA ASN A 12 -1.52 -73.78 21.35
C ASN A 12 -0.67 -74.93 20.79
N VAL A 13 0.43 -74.60 20.10
CA VAL A 13 1.80 -75.07 20.41
C VAL A 13 2.83 -74.18 19.69
N GLU A 14 3.96 -73.88 20.35
CA GLU A 14 5.10 -73.18 19.75
C GLU A 14 6.06 -74.16 19.06
N SER A 15 6.74 -73.69 17.99
CA SER A 15 8.19 -73.87 17.70
C SER A 15 8.53 -74.20 16.24
N GLN A 16 9.41 -73.38 15.65
CA GLN A 16 10.35 -73.70 14.55
C GLN A 16 9.74 -74.10 13.18
N SER A 17 10.25 -73.70 12.01
CA SER A 17 11.33 -72.77 11.60
C SER A 17 10.97 -72.23 10.18
N SER A 18 11.65 -71.30 9.51
CA SER A 18 13.06 -70.86 9.53
C SER A 18 13.25 -69.49 8.83
N ASN A 19 14.44 -68.89 9.01
CA ASN A 19 15.19 -67.99 8.10
C ASN A 19 15.59 -66.56 8.57
N VAL A 20 16.91 -66.45 8.83
CA VAL A 20 17.82 -65.33 8.49
C VAL A 20 17.73 -64.00 9.26
N LEU A 21 18.41 -64.02 10.41
CA LEU A 21 19.42 -63.05 10.90
C LEU A 21 19.12 -61.54 11.01
N GLN A 22 19.19 -61.06 12.25
CA GLN A 22 19.43 -59.65 12.60
C GLN A 22 20.93 -59.28 12.47
N GLY A 23 21.22 -57.98 12.26
CA GLY A 23 22.59 -57.47 12.37
C GLY A 23 22.67 -55.94 12.41
N GLY A 24 22.99 -55.36 13.57
CA GLY A 24 23.25 -53.93 13.72
C GLY A 24 24.54 -53.67 14.49
N ARG A 25 25.51 -52.97 13.89
CA ARG A 25 26.72 -52.50 14.60
C ARG A 25 27.22 -51.15 14.06
N ARG A 26 27.99 -50.46 14.91
CA ARG A 26 28.41 -49.05 14.81
C ARG A 26 29.62 -48.85 13.88
N ARG A 27 29.69 -47.62 13.32
CA ARG A 27 30.88 -46.82 12.92
C ARG A 27 32.23 -47.54 12.79
N ALA A 28 32.85 -47.38 11.61
CA ALA A 28 34.28 -47.14 11.48
C ALA A 28 34.50 -45.73 10.87
N ARG A 29 35.64 -45.11 11.19
CA ARG A 29 36.10 -43.80 10.66
C ARG A 29 37.25 -44.11 9.68
N SER A 30 37.21 -43.51 8.49
CA SER A 30 38.38 -43.43 7.62
C SER A 30 38.61 -41.97 7.29
N GLU A 31 39.86 -41.55 7.39
CA GLU A 31 40.30 -40.19 7.13
C GLU A 31 41.18 -40.21 5.90
N PHE A 32 40.97 -39.28 4.97
CA PHE A 32 42.05 -38.44 4.45
C PHE A 32 41.44 -37.19 3.81
N GLU A 33 42.21 -36.10 3.81
CA GLU A 33 41.74 -34.76 3.43
C GLU A 33 41.89 -34.49 1.92
N GLY A 34 41.16 -33.49 1.43
CA GLY A 34 41.10 -33.11 0.01
C GLY A 34 40.22 -31.88 -0.22
N ASP A 35 40.44 -30.84 0.58
CA ASP A 35 39.56 -29.68 0.68
C ASP A 35 39.72 -28.72 -0.52
N THR A 36 38.62 -28.43 -1.24
CA THR A 36 38.22 -27.13 -1.83
C THR A 36 37.01 -27.34 -2.75
N ASP A 37 35.82 -27.54 -2.18
CA ASP A 37 34.54 -27.46 -2.94
C ASP A 37 33.73 -26.24 -2.47
N HIS A 38 34.08 -25.07 -3.00
CA HIS A 38 33.53 -23.78 -2.58
C HIS A 38 32.13 -23.47 -3.15
N SER A 39 31.18 -24.37 -2.86
CA SER A 39 29.80 -24.02 -2.50
C SER A 39 28.93 -23.34 -3.58
N SER A 40 28.29 -24.19 -4.40
CA SER A 40 27.07 -23.81 -5.14
C SER A 40 25.97 -23.19 -4.26
N THR A 41 25.97 -23.50 -2.96
CA THR A 41 25.14 -22.90 -1.90
C THR A 41 25.45 -21.43 -1.62
N THR A 42 26.72 -21.00 -1.64
CA THR A 42 27.09 -19.59 -1.41
C THR A 42 26.69 -18.74 -2.61
N ARG A 43 26.93 -19.23 -3.83
CA ARG A 43 26.50 -18.57 -5.07
C ARG A 43 24.98 -18.29 -5.06
N ARG A 44 24.17 -19.29 -4.70
CA ARG A 44 22.71 -19.17 -4.59
C ARG A 44 22.24 -18.22 -3.47
N ARG A 45 23.05 -17.98 -2.43
CA ARG A 45 22.78 -16.95 -1.40
C ARG A 45 23.21 -15.55 -1.86
N LEU A 46 24.36 -15.41 -2.51
CA LEU A 46 24.89 -14.13 -2.99
C LEU A 46 24.01 -13.53 -4.10
N GLU A 47 23.55 -14.35 -5.04
CA GLU A 47 22.59 -13.97 -6.10
C GLU A 47 21.23 -13.50 -5.54
N GLY A 48 20.90 -13.86 -4.29
CA GLY A 48 19.73 -13.36 -3.57
C GLY A 48 19.86 -11.91 -3.08
N MET A 49 21.08 -11.41 -2.86
CA MET A 49 21.34 -10.07 -2.31
C MET A 49 21.52 -8.97 -3.38
N ARG A 50 21.57 -9.31 -4.67
CA ARG A 50 21.79 -8.35 -5.78
C ARG A 50 20.87 -8.58 -6.98
N ARG A 51 19.56 -8.73 -6.75
CA ARG A 51 18.57 -8.52 -7.82
C ARG A 51 18.40 -7.00 -8.03
N PRO A 52 18.64 -6.45 -9.23
CA PRO A 52 18.28 -5.07 -9.51
C PRO A 52 16.75 -4.91 -9.40
N GLN A 53 16.30 -3.86 -8.72
CA GLN A 53 14.90 -3.43 -8.76
C GLN A 53 14.65 -2.73 -10.10
N TRP A 54 14.41 -3.54 -11.14
CA TRP A 54 14.02 -3.03 -12.44
C TRP A 54 12.69 -2.28 -12.34
N THR A 55 12.59 -1.17 -13.08
CA THR A 55 11.38 -0.35 -13.14
C THR A 55 10.99 -0.10 -14.58
N MET A 56 9.80 0.45 -14.79
CA MET A 56 9.33 0.98 -16.08
C MET A 56 10.32 1.94 -16.78
N ARG A 57 11.23 2.58 -16.03
CA ARG A 57 12.27 3.50 -16.54
C ARG A 57 13.68 2.90 -16.65
N SER A 58 13.87 1.62 -16.38
CA SER A 58 15.14 0.94 -16.62
C SER A 58 15.36 0.71 -18.12
N THR A 59 16.61 0.77 -18.61
CA THR A 59 16.88 0.81 -20.06
C THR A 59 16.90 -0.58 -20.70
N LEU A 60 16.49 -0.67 -21.97
CA LEU A 60 16.54 -1.92 -22.73
C LEU A 60 17.97 -2.46 -22.87
N LYS A 61 18.95 -1.55 -22.98
CA LYS A 61 20.37 -1.88 -23.06
C LYS A 61 20.85 -2.65 -21.82
N ASP A 62 20.40 -2.26 -20.63
CA ASP A 62 20.79 -2.90 -19.36
C ASP A 62 20.24 -4.32 -19.25
N PHE A 63 19.01 -4.57 -19.71
CA PHE A 63 18.41 -5.92 -19.69
C PHE A 63 19.02 -6.86 -20.72
N LEU A 64 19.37 -6.35 -21.91
CA LEU A 64 19.87 -7.18 -23.01
C LEU A 64 21.36 -7.48 -22.89
N LEU A 65 22.17 -6.51 -22.43
CA LEU A 65 23.63 -6.57 -22.45
C LEU A 65 24.29 -6.55 -21.06
N GLY A 66 23.53 -6.32 -19.98
CA GLY A 66 24.02 -6.37 -18.61
C GLY A 66 24.10 -7.78 -18.03
N GLY A 67 24.95 -7.95 -17.01
CA GLY A 67 24.85 -9.09 -16.07
C GLY A 67 25.61 -10.38 -16.42
N ARG A 68 26.51 -10.41 -17.41
CA ARG A 68 27.48 -11.51 -17.59
C ARG A 68 28.92 -11.04 -17.36
N THR A 69 29.74 -11.90 -16.76
CA THR A 69 31.21 -11.75 -16.76
C THR A 69 31.69 -11.84 -18.19
N LEU A 70 32.53 -10.90 -18.64
CA LEU A 70 32.83 -10.71 -20.06
C LEU A 70 33.92 -11.69 -20.54
N ARG A 71 33.65 -13.00 -20.52
CA ARG A 71 34.60 -14.08 -20.83
C ARG A 71 35.24 -13.93 -22.22
N TYR A 72 34.52 -13.36 -23.19
CA TYR A 72 35.04 -13.03 -24.52
C TYR A 72 36.19 -11.98 -24.54
N LYS A 73 36.38 -11.21 -23.46
CA LYS A 73 37.51 -10.28 -23.29
C LYS A 73 38.78 -10.94 -22.73
N MET A 74 38.70 -12.20 -22.32
CA MET A 74 39.86 -13.02 -21.95
C MET A 74 40.83 -13.08 -23.14
N ARG A 75 42.14 -13.09 -22.87
CA ARG A 75 43.16 -13.32 -23.91
C ARG A 75 43.14 -14.78 -24.34
N LEU A 76 43.62 -15.07 -25.55
CA LEU A 76 43.73 -16.42 -26.07
C LEU A 76 44.60 -17.28 -25.15
N ASN A 77 45.78 -16.80 -24.72
CA ASN A 77 46.65 -17.53 -23.79
C ASN A 77 46.01 -17.77 -22.40
N ASP A 78 45.24 -16.81 -21.88
CA ASP A 78 44.48 -17.01 -20.63
C ASP A 78 43.45 -18.15 -20.79
N PHE A 79 42.77 -18.19 -21.94
CA PHE A 79 41.80 -19.23 -22.27
C PHE A 79 42.47 -20.59 -22.48
N LEU A 80 43.59 -20.67 -23.21
CA LEU A 80 44.34 -21.91 -23.43
C LEU A 80 44.80 -22.50 -22.09
N ARG A 81 45.49 -21.72 -21.24
CA ARG A 81 45.91 -22.19 -19.91
C ARG A 81 44.75 -22.67 -19.04
N SER A 82 43.60 -22.00 -19.13
CA SER A 82 42.38 -22.35 -18.38
C SER A 82 41.67 -23.64 -18.83
N ASN A 83 42.00 -24.20 -20.00
CA ASN A 83 41.30 -25.38 -20.55
C ASN A 83 42.23 -26.53 -21.00
N LEU A 84 43.47 -26.22 -21.43
CA LEU A 84 44.48 -27.14 -21.93
C LEU A 84 45.76 -27.19 -21.06
N GLY A 85 45.88 -26.28 -20.08
CA GLY A 85 47.03 -26.20 -19.16
C GLY A 85 48.18 -25.31 -19.65
N ASP A 86 49.18 -25.12 -18.79
CA ASP A 86 50.25 -24.12 -18.98
C ASP A 86 51.15 -24.35 -20.22
N THR A 87 51.15 -25.56 -20.77
CA THR A 87 51.91 -25.93 -21.98
C THR A 87 51.31 -25.36 -23.27
N ALA A 88 50.01 -25.00 -23.27
CA ALA A 88 49.32 -24.50 -24.46
C ALA A 88 49.34 -22.96 -24.49
N ALA A 89 50.08 -22.39 -25.44
CA ALA A 89 50.15 -20.95 -25.68
C ALA A 89 50.50 -20.64 -27.15
N VAL A 90 50.04 -19.49 -27.63
CA VAL A 90 50.50 -18.83 -28.86
C VAL A 90 51.48 -17.70 -28.54
N ASP A 91 52.23 -17.24 -29.54
CA ASP A 91 53.10 -16.06 -29.43
C ASP A 91 52.32 -14.80 -29.01
N GLU A 92 52.98 -13.84 -28.38
CA GLU A 92 52.32 -12.65 -27.84
C GLU A 92 51.66 -11.76 -28.93
N ASP A 93 52.21 -11.76 -30.16
CA ASP A 93 51.61 -11.08 -31.31
C ASP A 93 50.28 -11.73 -31.77
N HIS A 94 50.11 -13.04 -31.53
CA HIS A 94 48.90 -13.80 -31.83
C HIS A 94 47.94 -13.91 -30.62
N ASN A 95 48.35 -13.45 -29.44
CA ASN A 95 47.62 -13.55 -28.17
C ASN A 95 46.43 -12.56 -28.10
N VAL A 96 45.49 -12.62 -29.03
CA VAL A 96 44.34 -11.69 -29.12
C VAL A 96 43.25 -11.98 -28.07
N THR A 97 42.16 -11.19 -28.06
CA THR A 97 40.98 -11.52 -27.26
C THR A 97 40.18 -12.66 -27.90
N MET A 98 39.45 -13.42 -27.08
CA MET A 98 38.54 -14.47 -27.61
C MET A 98 37.46 -13.91 -28.55
N GLU A 99 37.07 -12.64 -28.43
CA GLU A 99 36.17 -11.93 -29.36
C GLU A 99 36.77 -11.69 -30.76
N ALA A 100 38.10 -11.58 -30.88
CA ALA A 100 38.79 -11.53 -32.16
C ALA A 100 39.06 -12.95 -32.70
N PHE A 101 39.55 -13.86 -31.85
CA PHE A 101 39.84 -15.25 -32.23
C PHE A 101 38.60 -15.99 -32.77
N VAL A 102 37.42 -15.81 -32.18
CA VAL A 102 36.18 -16.46 -32.64
C VAL A 102 35.73 -16.00 -34.05
N GLN A 103 36.17 -14.82 -34.51
CA GLN A 103 35.81 -14.30 -35.84
C GLN A 103 36.67 -14.91 -36.95
N ASP A 104 37.96 -15.12 -36.69
CA ASP A 104 38.93 -15.66 -37.66
C ASP A 104 40.01 -16.48 -36.92
N PRO A 105 39.75 -17.77 -36.59
CA PRO A 105 40.66 -18.57 -35.77
C PRO A 105 42.01 -18.87 -36.45
N ASP A 106 41.96 -19.15 -37.76
CA ASP A 106 43.11 -19.52 -38.58
C ASP A 106 44.16 -18.38 -38.69
N ALA A 107 43.74 -17.13 -38.52
CA ALA A 107 44.64 -15.97 -38.48
C ALA A 107 45.54 -15.90 -37.23
N TYR A 108 45.24 -16.67 -36.17
CA TYR A 108 45.96 -16.61 -34.89
C TYR A 108 46.55 -17.95 -34.41
N VAL A 109 46.12 -19.09 -34.96
CA VAL A 109 46.66 -20.42 -34.62
C VAL A 109 47.03 -21.15 -35.92
N GLN A 110 48.32 -21.17 -36.25
CA GLN A 110 48.83 -21.85 -37.46
C GLN A 110 48.96 -23.37 -37.29
N ASP A 111 49.11 -23.85 -36.05
CA ASP A 111 49.08 -25.29 -35.75
C ASP A 111 47.65 -25.81 -35.86
N GLN A 112 47.38 -26.54 -36.94
CA GLN A 112 46.06 -27.07 -37.26
C GLN A 112 45.59 -28.15 -36.27
N GLN A 113 46.50 -28.87 -35.61
CA GLN A 113 46.12 -29.86 -34.59
C GLN A 113 45.68 -29.15 -33.30
N LEU A 114 46.44 -28.15 -32.86
CA LEU A 114 46.06 -27.30 -31.73
C LEU A 114 44.76 -26.53 -32.02
N LEU A 115 44.59 -26.02 -33.24
CA LEU A 115 43.37 -25.34 -33.66
C LEU A 115 42.16 -26.28 -33.62
N GLU A 116 42.26 -27.49 -34.16
CA GLU A 116 41.18 -28.48 -34.10
C GLU A 116 40.83 -28.84 -32.63
N GLU A 117 41.82 -28.99 -31.75
CA GLU A 117 41.58 -29.20 -30.32
C GLU A 117 40.81 -28.03 -29.68
N ILE A 118 41.24 -26.79 -29.92
CA ILE A 118 40.57 -25.58 -29.41
C ILE A 118 39.14 -25.47 -29.93
N LEU A 119 38.91 -25.70 -31.22
CA LEU A 119 37.58 -25.62 -31.84
C LEU A 119 36.61 -26.67 -31.27
N ASN A 120 37.13 -27.84 -30.86
CA ASN A 120 36.34 -28.91 -30.25
C ASN A 120 36.07 -28.71 -28.75
N LEU A 121 36.73 -27.76 -28.06
CA LEU A 121 36.48 -27.48 -26.64
C LEU A 121 35.03 -27.01 -26.40
N ALA A 122 34.33 -27.67 -25.46
CA ALA A 122 33.00 -27.24 -25.01
C ALA A 122 32.98 -25.78 -24.51
N ALA A 123 34.06 -25.33 -23.86
CA ALA A 123 34.24 -23.95 -23.41
C ALA A 123 34.35 -22.93 -24.56
N TYR A 124 34.94 -23.34 -25.70
CA TYR A 124 35.01 -22.49 -26.90
C TYR A 124 33.64 -22.44 -27.59
N GLN A 125 32.96 -23.57 -27.70
CA GLN A 125 31.61 -23.65 -28.27
C GLN A 125 30.57 -22.87 -27.43
N GLU A 126 30.71 -22.85 -26.11
CA GLU A 126 29.94 -21.97 -25.21
C GLU A 126 30.23 -20.50 -25.49
N LEU A 127 31.50 -20.08 -25.51
CA LEU A 127 31.92 -18.70 -25.74
C LEU A 127 31.51 -18.18 -27.13
N LYS A 128 31.61 -19.01 -28.17
CA LYS A 128 31.14 -18.72 -29.53
C LYS A 128 29.63 -18.49 -29.58
N ARG A 129 28.85 -19.28 -28.85
CA ARG A 129 27.40 -19.06 -28.69
C ARG A 129 27.10 -17.77 -27.92
N GLU A 130 27.85 -17.46 -26.86
CA GLU A 130 27.68 -16.20 -26.13
C GLU A 130 27.94 -14.97 -27.00
N LEU A 131 28.92 -15.03 -27.90
CA LEU A 131 29.22 -13.94 -28.84
C LEU A 131 28.11 -13.74 -29.87
N GLU A 132 27.59 -14.81 -30.48
CA GLU A 132 26.50 -14.69 -31.45
C GLU A 132 25.18 -14.26 -30.78
N GLU A 133 24.87 -14.77 -29.57
CA GLU A 133 23.79 -14.22 -28.74
C GLU A 133 23.98 -12.70 -28.55
N ARG A 134 25.18 -12.27 -28.17
CA ARG A 134 25.49 -10.88 -27.84
C ARG A 134 25.43 -9.95 -29.07
N LYS A 135 25.78 -10.45 -30.25
CA LYS A 135 25.63 -9.75 -31.54
C LYS A 135 24.16 -9.51 -31.88
N ILE A 136 23.33 -10.56 -31.84
CA ILE A 136 21.86 -10.47 -32.04
C ILE A 136 21.23 -9.45 -31.06
N LEU A 137 21.72 -9.41 -29.82
CA LEU A 137 21.24 -8.50 -28.79
C LEU A 137 21.70 -7.05 -29.02
N TRP A 138 22.91 -6.82 -29.56
CA TRP A 138 23.37 -5.49 -29.98
C TRP A 138 22.57 -4.95 -31.17
N GLU A 139 22.33 -5.79 -32.19
CA GLU A 139 21.50 -5.45 -33.35
C GLU A 139 20.08 -5.06 -32.93
N ALA A 140 19.48 -5.80 -31.98
CA ALA A 140 18.19 -5.48 -31.40
C ALA A 140 18.19 -4.13 -30.63
N VAL A 141 19.21 -3.85 -29.81
CA VAL A 141 19.36 -2.54 -29.13
C VAL A 141 19.48 -1.41 -30.15
N TYR A 142 20.32 -1.57 -31.18
CA TYR A 142 20.56 -0.55 -32.20
C TYR A 142 19.27 -0.24 -32.98
N LYS A 143 18.55 -1.27 -33.44
CA LYS A 143 17.25 -1.13 -34.09
C LYS A 143 16.22 -0.41 -33.21
N LEU A 144 16.05 -0.87 -31.97
CA LEU A 144 15.08 -0.29 -31.04
C LEU A 144 15.38 1.18 -30.72
N HIS A 145 16.66 1.54 -30.60
CA HIS A 145 17.08 2.93 -30.43
C HIS A 145 16.75 3.81 -31.65
N HIS A 146 16.84 3.31 -32.89
CA HIS A 146 16.42 4.04 -34.09
C HIS A 146 14.90 4.20 -34.19
N GLU A 147 14.15 3.25 -33.67
CA GLU A 147 12.68 3.33 -33.54
C GLU A 147 12.22 4.10 -32.28
N GLY A 148 13.15 4.71 -31.53
CA GLY A 148 12.87 5.58 -30.38
C GLY A 148 12.57 4.84 -29.07
N VAL A 149 12.82 3.52 -29.01
CA VAL A 149 12.52 2.65 -27.88
C VAL A 149 13.79 2.38 -27.05
N TYR A 150 13.93 3.11 -25.95
CA TYR A 150 15.08 3.05 -25.04
C TYR A 150 14.74 2.44 -23.67
N PHE A 151 13.47 2.56 -23.25
CA PHE A 151 12.99 2.21 -21.90
C PHE A 151 11.92 1.09 -21.91
N LEU A 152 11.71 0.48 -20.74
CA LEU A 152 10.79 -0.65 -20.57
C LEU A 152 9.31 -0.27 -20.78
N ASP A 153 8.91 0.95 -20.41
CA ASP A 153 7.57 1.50 -20.67
C ASP A 153 7.31 1.78 -22.15
N GLN A 154 8.31 2.26 -22.89
CA GLN A 154 8.25 2.41 -24.34
C GLN A 154 8.12 1.03 -25.01
N TRP A 155 8.85 0.01 -24.54
CA TRP A 155 8.71 -1.36 -25.05
C TRP A 155 7.34 -2.00 -24.75
N ARG A 156 6.70 -1.67 -23.62
CA ARG A 156 5.32 -2.10 -23.36
C ARG A 156 4.39 -1.67 -24.49
N ASP A 157 4.43 -0.39 -24.87
CA ASP A 157 3.49 0.23 -25.82
C ASP A 157 3.95 0.18 -27.29
N TYR A 158 5.12 -0.41 -27.57
CA TYR A 158 5.68 -0.59 -28.91
C TYR A 158 4.96 -1.69 -29.71
N GLU A 159 4.62 -1.41 -30.97
CA GLU A 159 3.90 -2.32 -31.88
C GLU A 159 4.85 -3.32 -32.57
N GLY A 160 6.04 -2.89 -32.99
CA GLY A 160 6.95 -3.66 -33.84
C GLY A 160 7.66 -4.86 -33.17
N LYS A 161 7.14 -5.38 -32.04
CA LYS A 161 7.80 -6.42 -31.21
C LYS A 161 8.20 -7.65 -32.00
N ASP A 162 7.37 -8.06 -32.97
CA ASP A 162 7.60 -9.25 -33.80
C ASP A 162 8.68 -9.05 -34.86
N THR A 163 9.09 -7.80 -35.10
CA THR A 163 10.21 -7.45 -35.98
C THR A 163 11.56 -7.46 -35.24
N VAL A 164 11.56 -7.74 -33.93
CA VAL A 164 12.76 -7.84 -33.08
C VAL A 164 13.12 -9.31 -32.86
N ALA A 165 14.42 -9.61 -32.91
CA ALA A 165 14.94 -10.98 -32.78
C ALA A 165 14.34 -11.70 -31.54
N PRO A 166 13.83 -12.94 -31.68
CA PRO A 166 13.10 -13.63 -30.61
C PRO A 166 13.85 -13.73 -29.27
N LEU A 167 15.18 -13.86 -29.30
CA LEU A 167 16.05 -13.86 -28.11
C LEU A 167 15.97 -12.52 -27.35
N ALA A 168 16.02 -11.39 -28.06
CA ALA A 168 15.90 -10.06 -27.47
C ALA A 168 14.47 -9.81 -26.97
N ARG A 169 13.46 -10.09 -27.81
CA ARG A 169 12.02 -9.98 -27.47
C ARG A 169 11.70 -10.75 -26.19
N GLY A 170 12.16 -12.00 -26.08
CA GLY A 170 11.98 -12.85 -24.91
C GLY A 170 12.68 -12.34 -23.65
N LYS A 171 13.92 -11.81 -23.76
CA LYS A 171 14.63 -11.18 -22.62
C LYS A 171 13.86 -9.96 -22.08
N ILE A 172 13.41 -9.05 -22.94
CA ILE A 172 12.68 -7.84 -22.49
C ILE A 172 11.31 -8.22 -21.92
N ASN A 173 10.52 -9.07 -22.61
CA ASN A 173 9.20 -9.50 -22.13
C ASN A 173 9.26 -10.22 -20.78
N ARG A 174 10.35 -10.97 -20.49
CA ARG A 174 10.58 -11.57 -19.18
C ARG A 174 10.75 -10.52 -18.07
N VAL A 175 11.48 -9.44 -18.35
CA VAL A 175 11.66 -8.34 -17.38
C VAL A 175 10.38 -7.52 -17.21
N LEU A 176 9.72 -7.14 -18.31
CA LEU A 176 8.45 -6.40 -18.27
C LEU A 176 7.37 -7.17 -17.47
N THR A 177 7.24 -8.47 -17.73
CA THR A 177 6.33 -9.35 -16.99
C THR A 177 6.70 -9.47 -15.51
N GLN A 178 8.00 -9.43 -15.15
CA GLN A 178 8.41 -9.41 -13.74
C GLN A 178 8.03 -8.08 -13.06
N VAL A 179 8.29 -6.94 -13.71
CA VAL A 179 7.95 -5.61 -13.16
C VAL A 179 6.45 -5.47 -12.97
N LEU A 180 5.64 -5.75 -13.99
CA LEU A 180 4.17 -5.70 -13.91
C LEU A 180 3.59 -6.62 -12.82
N ARG A 181 4.18 -7.82 -12.62
CA ARG A 181 3.74 -8.75 -11.56
C ARG A 181 4.10 -8.27 -10.17
N GLU A 182 5.27 -7.65 -9.96
CA GLU A 182 5.63 -7.11 -8.65
C GLU A 182 4.88 -5.80 -8.35
N GLU A 183 4.67 -4.90 -9.33
CA GLU A 183 3.82 -3.71 -9.19
C GLU A 183 2.37 -4.09 -8.80
N ARG A 184 1.80 -5.11 -9.46
CA ARG A 184 0.50 -5.69 -9.08
C ARG A 184 0.54 -6.30 -7.69
N ARG A 185 1.57 -7.08 -7.35
CA ARG A 185 1.70 -7.72 -6.04
C ARG A 185 1.80 -6.69 -4.93
N GLU A 186 2.59 -5.64 -5.09
CA GLU A 186 2.65 -4.53 -4.14
C GLU A 186 1.31 -3.81 -4.01
N ALA A 187 0.56 -3.65 -5.09
CA ALA A 187 -0.79 -3.07 -5.03
C ALA A 187 -1.77 -3.99 -4.27
N GLU A 188 -1.70 -5.31 -4.47
CA GLU A 188 -2.47 -6.27 -3.68
C GLU A 188 -2.02 -6.32 -2.21
N GLU A 189 -0.72 -6.27 -1.91
CA GLU A 189 -0.21 -6.24 -0.52
C GLU A 189 -0.50 -4.90 0.16
N ARG A 190 -0.54 -3.77 -0.58
CA ARG A 190 -1.06 -2.49 -0.06
C ARG A 190 -2.53 -2.64 0.27
N ALA A 191 -3.36 -3.07 -0.67
CA ALA A 191 -4.78 -3.28 -0.44
C ALA A 191 -5.09 -4.30 0.66
N ARG A 192 -4.21 -5.29 0.92
CA ARG A 192 -4.30 -6.22 2.08
C ARG A 192 -3.94 -5.56 3.41
N ARG A 193 -2.95 -4.66 3.46
CA ARG A 193 -2.65 -3.84 4.66
C ARG A 193 -3.76 -2.83 4.92
N ASP A 194 -4.24 -2.18 3.86
CA ASP A 194 -5.41 -1.29 3.92
C ASP A 194 -6.63 -2.07 4.43
N LYS A 195 -6.84 -3.31 3.98
CA LYS A 195 -7.87 -4.22 4.49
C LYS A 195 -7.68 -4.66 5.95
N GLN A 196 -6.45 -4.70 6.47
CA GLN A 196 -6.19 -4.86 7.91
C GLN A 196 -6.47 -3.57 8.70
N GLN A 197 -6.42 -2.39 8.05
CA GLN A 197 -6.94 -1.13 8.60
C GLN A 197 -8.46 -0.96 8.42
N ILE A 198 -9.09 -1.62 7.44
CA ILE A 198 -10.55 -1.86 7.36
C ILE A 198 -10.92 -2.93 8.41
N MET A 199 -10.69 -2.57 9.66
CA MET A 199 -11.52 -2.99 10.79
C MET A 199 -13.01 -2.84 10.38
N PHE A 200 -13.83 -3.85 10.66
CA PHE A 200 -15.28 -3.82 10.39
C PHE A 200 -15.99 -2.81 11.30
N ASN A 201 -15.83 -1.53 11.00
CA ASN A 201 -16.50 -0.42 11.66
C ASN A 201 -17.52 0.21 10.70
N LEU A 202 -18.52 0.90 11.26
CA LEU A 202 -19.62 1.46 10.47
C LEU A 202 -19.20 2.63 9.55
N CYS A 203 -17.98 3.15 9.67
CA CYS A 203 -17.45 4.16 8.75
C CYS A 203 -16.83 3.57 7.46
N ALA A 204 -16.68 2.23 7.36
CA ALA A 204 -16.17 1.57 6.16
C ALA A 204 -17.03 1.88 4.92
N LYS A 205 -16.39 2.25 3.79
CA LYS A 205 -17.10 2.60 2.55
C LYS A 205 -17.75 1.38 1.92
N ILE A 206 -18.92 1.59 1.31
CA ILE A 206 -19.64 0.57 0.54
C ILE A 206 -18.79 0.03 -0.61
N GLU A 207 -18.06 0.91 -1.28
CA GLU A 207 -17.11 0.58 -2.35
C GLU A 207 -16.03 -0.42 -1.89
N ASP A 208 -15.32 -0.11 -0.80
CA ASP A 208 -14.23 -0.94 -0.28
C ASP A 208 -14.72 -2.31 0.22
N LEU A 209 -15.95 -2.38 0.75
CA LEU A 209 -16.62 -3.61 1.19
C LEU A 209 -17.06 -4.50 0.03
N LEU A 210 -17.70 -3.95 -1.01
CA LEU A 210 -18.16 -4.71 -2.18
C LEU A 210 -16.98 -5.24 -3.01
N PHE A 211 -15.97 -4.40 -3.28
CA PHE A 211 -14.72 -4.85 -3.92
C PHE A 211 -13.80 -5.65 -2.96
N ARG A 212 -14.19 -5.80 -1.68
CA ARG A 212 -13.50 -6.59 -0.63
C ARG A 212 -12.01 -6.26 -0.44
N GLY A 213 -11.61 -5.02 -0.72
CA GLY A 213 -10.21 -4.58 -0.75
C GLY A 213 -9.36 -5.25 -1.84
N ARG A 214 -9.93 -5.61 -3.00
CA ARG A 214 -9.20 -6.16 -4.15
C ARG A 214 -8.70 -5.06 -5.08
N VAL A 215 -7.56 -5.30 -5.74
CA VAL A 215 -7.14 -4.50 -6.91
C VAL A 215 -8.14 -4.74 -8.03
N ARG A 216 -8.76 -3.66 -8.53
CA ARG A 216 -9.82 -3.75 -9.56
C ARG A 216 -9.23 -4.06 -10.93
N VAL A 217 -9.58 -5.22 -11.46
CA VAL A 217 -9.19 -5.70 -12.79
C VAL A 217 -9.60 -4.72 -13.88
N MET A 218 -10.77 -4.10 -13.75
CA MET A 218 -11.31 -3.15 -14.72
C MET A 218 -10.48 -1.86 -14.87
N LYS A 219 -9.54 -1.61 -13.94
CA LYS A 219 -8.59 -0.48 -13.92
C LYS A 219 -7.19 -0.87 -14.41
N ILE A 220 -6.96 -2.11 -14.85
CA ILE A 220 -5.77 -2.51 -15.62
C ILE A 220 -5.87 -1.88 -17.03
N LYS A 221 -4.74 -1.54 -17.67
CA LYS A 221 -4.76 -1.03 -19.04
C LYS A 221 -4.67 -2.13 -20.09
N LEU A 222 -5.16 -1.86 -21.29
CA LEU A 222 -5.15 -2.77 -22.42
C LEU A 222 -3.76 -3.33 -22.74
N ASN A 223 -2.72 -2.49 -22.85
CA ASN A 223 -1.38 -2.97 -23.20
C ASN A 223 -0.70 -3.75 -22.06
N ASP A 224 -1.08 -3.50 -20.80
CA ASP A 224 -0.61 -4.29 -19.65
C ASP A 224 -1.21 -5.70 -19.72
N PHE A 225 -2.51 -5.82 -20.00
CA PHE A 225 -3.20 -7.10 -20.22
C PHE A 225 -2.63 -7.87 -21.42
N LEU A 226 -2.54 -7.24 -22.60
CA LEU A 226 -2.01 -7.87 -23.81
C LEU A 226 -0.54 -8.29 -23.64
N THR A 227 0.25 -7.55 -22.87
CA THR A 227 1.62 -7.96 -22.50
C THR A 227 1.63 -9.18 -21.60
N LEU A 228 0.81 -9.21 -20.55
CA LEU A 228 0.82 -10.25 -19.51
C LEU A 228 0.24 -11.59 -19.98
N GLU A 229 -0.83 -11.55 -20.77
CA GLU A 229 -1.60 -12.75 -21.18
C GLU A 229 -1.38 -13.12 -22.66
N MET A 230 -0.86 -12.20 -23.50
CA MET A 230 -0.73 -12.41 -24.97
C MET A 230 0.64 -12.02 -25.54
N GLU A 231 1.66 -11.86 -24.68
CA GLU A 231 3.05 -11.52 -25.03
C GLU A 231 3.24 -10.17 -25.75
N GLY A 232 2.18 -9.37 -25.86
CA GLY A 232 2.11 -8.11 -26.61
C GLY A 232 1.38 -8.19 -27.95
N ARG A 233 0.83 -9.34 -28.35
CA ARG A 233 -0.07 -9.42 -29.53
C ARG A 233 -1.25 -8.47 -29.37
N GLY A 234 -1.64 -7.79 -30.46
CA GLY A 234 -2.73 -6.80 -30.46
C GLY A 234 -2.35 -5.37 -30.04
N ILE A 235 -1.10 -5.13 -29.63
CA ILE A 235 -0.59 -3.78 -29.35
C ILE A 235 -0.22 -3.13 -30.69
N LEU A 236 -1.07 -2.21 -31.16
CA LEU A 236 -0.85 -1.44 -32.40
C LEU A 236 -0.62 0.05 -32.06
N ARG A 237 0.20 0.77 -32.83
CA ARG A 237 0.50 2.20 -32.59
C ARG A 237 -0.71 3.11 -32.71
N ALA A 238 -1.75 2.67 -33.41
CA ALA A 238 -3.04 3.37 -33.52
C ALA A 238 -3.98 3.12 -32.33
N ASN A 239 -3.76 2.05 -31.55
CA ASN A 239 -4.65 1.65 -30.47
C ASN A 239 -4.39 2.50 -29.22
N ARG A 240 -5.46 2.98 -28.57
CA ARG A 240 -5.32 3.75 -27.32
C ARG A 240 -5.18 2.78 -26.14
N ASN A 241 -4.14 2.98 -25.32
CA ASN A 241 -3.89 2.20 -24.10
C ASN A 241 -4.87 2.59 -22.97
N VAL A 242 -6.16 2.26 -23.14
CA VAL A 242 -7.29 2.56 -22.24
C VAL A 242 -7.44 1.53 -21.12
N LEU A 243 -8.35 1.77 -20.17
CA LEU A 243 -8.67 0.80 -19.12
C LEU A 243 -9.49 -0.36 -19.68
N LEU A 244 -9.39 -1.56 -19.06
CA LEU A 244 -10.12 -2.74 -19.52
C LEU A 244 -11.64 -2.56 -19.52
N ARG A 245 -12.23 -1.79 -18.58
CA ARG A 245 -13.66 -1.45 -18.65
C ARG A 245 -14.03 -0.70 -19.94
N ASP A 246 -13.17 0.22 -20.37
CA ASP A 246 -13.44 1.11 -21.49
C ASP A 246 -13.31 0.31 -22.79
N PHE A 247 -12.33 -0.61 -22.85
CA PHE A 247 -12.13 -1.56 -23.94
C PHE A 247 -13.26 -2.59 -24.05
N ILE A 248 -13.60 -3.28 -22.97
CA ILE A 248 -14.57 -4.41 -22.96
C ILE A 248 -16.02 -3.91 -23.18
N SER A 249 -16.28 -2.62 -22.93
CA SER A 249 -17.54 -1.97 -23.31
C SER A 249 -17.71 -1.81 -24.83
N ASP A 250 -16.62 -1.60 -25.58
CA ASP A 250 -16.64 -1.26 -27.01
C ASP A 250 -15.31 -1.68 -27.71
N PRO A 251 -15.03 -2.99 -27.87
CA PRO A 251 -13.68 -3.44 -28.26
C PRO A 251 -13.25 -3.00 -29.67
N THR A 252 -14.20 -2.97 -30.62
CA THR A 252 -13.98 -2.64 -32.03
C THR A 252 -13.57 -1.18 -32.26
N ARG A 253 -13.92 -0.29 -31.33
CA ARG A 253 -13.47 1.10 -31.31
C ARG A 253 -11.96 1.26 -31.05
N TYR A 254 -11.38 0.34 -30.29
CA TYR A 254 -9.96 0.40 -29.89
C TYR A 254 -9.08 -0.55 -30.69
N ILE A 255 -9.60 -1.70 -31.12
CA ILE A 255 -8.93 -2.62 -32.04
C ILE A 255 -9.83 -2.78 -33.27
N ARG A 256 -9.48 -2.07 -34.34
CA ARG A 256 -10.27 -2.02 -35.59
C ARG A 256 -10.04 -3.22 -36.50
N ASP A 257 -8.92 -3.92 -36.32
CA ASP A 257 -8.65 -5.16 -37.04
C ASP A 257 -9.49 -6.30 -36.43
N ALA A 258 -10.46 -6.79 -37.20
CA ALA A 258 -11.39 -7.82 -36.77
C ALA A 258 -10.74 -9.20 -36.64
N GLY A 259 -9.63 -9.47 -37.33
CA GLY A 259 -8.87 -10.71 -37.19
C GLY A 259 -8.11 -10.72 -35.86
N VAL A 260 -7.33 -9.67 -35.61
CA VAL A 260 -6.59 -9.48 -34.35
C VAL A 260 -7.55 -9.43 -33.15
N LEU A 261 -8.67 -8.72 -33.26
CA LEU A 261 -9.69 -8.71 -32.19
C LEU A 261 -10.32 -10.10 -32.00
N GLY A 262 -10.61 -10.84 -33.07
CA GLY A 262 -11.12 -12.20 -33.00
C GLY A 262 -10.16 -13.18 -32.31
N GLU A 263 -8.86 -13.10 -32.63
CA GLU A 263 -7.81 -13.90 -31.95
C GLU A 263 -7.74 -13.58 -30.45
N ILE A 264 -7.80 -12.31 -30.06
CA ILE A 264 -7.84 -11.86 -28.66
C ILE A 264 -9.06 -12.44 -27.95
N GLN A 265 -10.25 -12.30 -28.56
CA GLN A 265 -11.52 -12.73 -27.98
C GLN A 265 -11.68 -14.25 -27.90
N ALA A 266 -11.00 -15.01 -28.77
CA ALA A 266 -10.96 -16.47 -28.73
C ALA A 266 -10.15 -17.06 -27.56
N THR A 267 -9.45 -16.24 -26.76
CA THR A 267 -8.64 -16.73 -25.63
C THR A 267 -9.44 -16.89 -24.32
N ASP A 268 -9.16 -17.97 -23.59
CA ASP A 268 -9.64 -18.15 -22.21
C ASP A 268 -9.22 -16.97 -21.30
N ALA A 269 -8.08 -16.34 -21.59
CA ALA A 269 -7.58 -15.19 -20.84
C ALA A 269 -8.51 -13.98 -20.99
N TYR A 270 -8.92 -13.65 -22.22
CA TYR A 270 -9.91 -12.61 -22.46
C TYR A 270 -11.26 -12.97 -21.82
N ALA A 271 -11.76 -14.19 -22.01
CA ALA A 271 -13.06 -14.60 -21.46
C ALA A 271 -13.14 -14.50 -19.92
N ARG A 272 -12.10 -14.94 -19.20
CA ARG A 272 -11.99 -14.76 -17.73
C ARG A 272 -11.95 -13.28 -17.34
N MET A 273 -11.22 -12.47 -18.10
CA MET A 273 -11.05 -11.05 -17.81
C MET A 273 -12.34 -10.27 -18.06
N GLU A 274 -13.05 -10.57 -19.15
CA GLU A 274 -14.36 -9.99 -19.49
C GLU A 274 -15.40 -10.27 -18.41
N GLY A 275 -15.54 -11.52 -17.96
CA GLY A 275 -16.45 -11.86 -16.86
C GLY A 275 -16.14 -11.04 -15.61
N THR A 276 -14.87 -11.01 -15.19
CA THR A 276 -14.42 -10.26 -14.01
C THR A 276 -14.67 -8.75 -14.14
N VAL A 277 -14.41 -8.17 -15.32
CA VAL A 277 -14.63 -6.73 -15.56
C VAL A 277 -16.10 -6.36 -15.60
N ARG A 278 -16.95 -7.21 -16.19
CA ARG A 278 -18.41 -7.01 -16.18
C ARG A 278 -18.98 -7.10 -14.74
N GLU A 279 -18.51 -8.04 -13.93
CA GLU A 279 -18.85 -8.10 -12.50
C GLU A 279 -18.39 -6.85 -11.72
N GLU A 280 -17.17 -6.35 -11.99
CA GLU A 280 -16.67 -5.12 -11.35
C GLU A 280 -17.44 -3.87 -11.77
N MET A 281 -17.89 -3.77 -13.02
CA MET A 281 -18.73 -2.68 -13.52
C MET A 281 -20.14 -2.73 -12.92
N ASP A 282 -20.76 -3.92 -12.83
CA ASP A 282 -22.05 -4.11 -12.15
C ASP A 282 -21.97 -3.70 -10.66
N MET A 283 -20.82 -3.94 -10.00
CA MET A 283 -20.58 -3.45 -8.64
C MET A 283 -20.39 -1.92 -8.57
N GLU A 284 -19.65 -1.30 -9.51
CA GLU A 284 -19.45 0.16 -9.54
C GLU A 284 -20.78 0.92 -9.79
N GLU A 285 -21.69 0.36 -10.59
CA GLU A 285 -23.05 0.89 -10.79
C GLU A 285 -23.93 0.76 -9.53
N VAL A 286 -23.85 -0.35 -8.79
CA VAL A 286 -24.57 -0.49 -7.51
C VAL A 286 -24.00 0.48 -6.45
N VAL A 287 -22.68 0.65 -6.39
CA VAL A 287 -22.02 1.67 -5.55
C VAL A 287 -22.54 3.06 -5.89
N ARG A 288 -22.59 3.42 -7.19
CA ARG A 288 -23.10 4.71 -7.68
C ARG A 288 -24.55 4.96 -7.22
N ARG A 289 -25.45 4.00 -7.40
CA ARG A 289 -26.86 4.09 -6.96
C ARG A 289 -27.04 4.22 -5.46
N LEU A 290 -26.15 3.62 -4.67
CA LEU A 290 -26.16 3.76 -3.21
C LEU A 290 -25.68 5.15 -2.79
N HIS A 291 -24.64 5.69 -3.42
CA HIS A 291 -24.22 7.09 -3.22
C HIS A 291 -25.33 8.10 -3.58
N GLU A 292 -26.06 7.91 -4.68
CA GLU A 292 -27.22 8.74 -5.06
C GLU A 292 -28.32 8.75 -3.98
N LYS A 293 -28.45 7.65 -3.22
CA LYS A 293 -29.38 7.50 -2.09
C LYS A 293 -28.74 7.84 -0.72
N GLY A 294 -27.56 8.47 -0.71
CA GLY A 294 -26.83 8.89 0.50
C GLY A 294 -26.09 7.76 1.25
N VAL A 295 -26.14 6.52 0.75
CA VAL A 295 -25.56 5.33 1.38
C VAL A 295 -24.07 5.22 1.03
N ASN A 296 -23.27 6.08 1.68
CA ASN A 296 -21.83 6.22 1.42
C ASN A 296 -20.96 5.19 2.16
N ASN A 297 -21.43 4.70 3.32
CA ASN A 297 -20.70 3.82 4.22
C ASN A 297 -21.66 2.82 4.92
N LEU A 298 -21.08 1.89 5.67
CA LEU A 298 -21.80 0.81 6.34
C LEU A 298 -22.83 1.30 7.38
N LEU A 299 -22.60 2.47 7.99
CA LEU A 299 -23.60 3.16 8.82
C LEU A 299 -24.81 3.58 7.99
N GLY A 300 -24.58 4.26 6.87
CA GLY A 300 -25.64 4.65 5.93
C GLY A 300 -26.41 3.44 5.40
N TRP A 301 -25.73 2.30 5.18
CA TRP A 301 -26.39 1.04 4.81
C TRP A 301 -27.25 0.49 5.96
N SER A 302 -26.75 0.52 7.20
CA SER A 302 -27.52 0.07 8.38
C SER A 302 -28.79 0.89 8.65
N LEU A 303 -28.78 2.17 8.27
CA LEU A 303 -29.89 3.12 8.40
C LEU A 303 -30.78 3.21 7.15
N ALA A 304 -30.41 2.56 6.06
CA ALA A 304 -31.15 2.62 4.79
C ALA A 304 -32.51 1.90 4.89
N ALA A 305 -33.55 2.50 4.32
CA ALA A 305 -34.85 1.86 4.17
C ALA A 305 -34.78 0.61 3.25
N GLU A 306 -35.71 -0.34 3.38
CA GLU A 306 -35.61 -1.59 2.61
C GLU A 306 -35.81 -1.38 1.09
N GLU A 307 -36.51 -0.34 0.63
CA GLU A 307 -36.57 0.03 -0.79
C GLU A 307 -35.23 0.61 -1.31
N VAL A 308 -34.39 1.12 -0.41
CA VAL A 308 -33.01 1.49 -0.72
C VAL A 308 -32.15 0.24 -0.84
N LYS A 309 -32.22 -0.68 0.15
CA LYS A 309 -31.44 -1.93 0.16
C LYS A 309 -31.84 -2.90 -0.95
N ALA A 310 -33.13 -3.03 -1.27
CA ALA A 310 -33.64 -3.84 -2.38
C ALA A 310 -33.24 -3.30 -3.77
N GLY A 311 -32.76 -2.05 -3.84
CA GLY A 311 -32.10 -1.52 -5.03
C GLY A 311 -30.69 -2.07 -5.27
N ALA A 312 -30.10 -2.79 -4.32
CA ALA A 312 -28.86 -3.53 -4.49
C ALA A 312 -29.15 -5.00 -4.81
N ARG A 313 -28.53 -5.51 -5.89
CA ARG A 313 -28.58 -6.92 -6.33
C ARG A 313 -28.21 -7.86 -5.18
N ASP A 314 -28.87 -9.02 -5.07
CA ASP A 314 -28.84 -9.87 -3.87
C ASP A 314 -27.44 -10.21 -3.35
N ASN A 315 -26.48 -10.52 -4.22
CA ASN A 315 -25.09 -10.80 -3.83
C ASN A 315 -24.38 -9.60 -3.16
N ASN A 316 -24.74 -8.38 -3.56
CA ASN A 316 -24.23 -7.14 -2.99
C ASN A 316 -24.95 -6.82 -1.68
N LYS A 317 -26.28 -7.00 -1.61
CA LYS A 317 -27.06 -6.93 -0.36
C LYS A 317 -26.48 -7.89 0.68
N ASN A 318 -26.35 -9.17 0.35
CA ASN A 318 -25.77 -10.21 1.20
C ASN A 318 -24.32 -9.90 1.63
N THR A 319 -23.50 -9.29 0.76
CA THR A 319 -22.12 -8.90 1.14
C THR A 319 -22.11 -7.75 2.14
N LEU A 320 -22.99 -6.76 1.99
CA LEU A 320 -23.09 -5.62 2.90
C LEU A 320 -23.78 -5.98 4.23
N ASP A 321 -24.80 -6.82 4.19
CA ASP A 321 -25.47 -7.33 5.40
C ASP A 321 -24.57 -8.29 6.18
N ALA A 322 -23.74 -9.10 5.52
CA ALA A 322 -22.68 -9.88 6.18
C ALA A 322 -21.60 -8.98 6.79
N ALA A 323 -21.18 -7.90 6.12
CA ALA A 323 -20.24 -6.93 6.67
C ALA A 323 -20.84 -6.15 7.86
N LEU A 324 -22.13 -5.80 7.79
CA LEU A 324 -22.87 -5.16 8.89
C LEU A 324 -23.03 -6.11 10.08
N HIS A 325 -23.30 -7.39 9.83
CA HIS A 325 -23.33 -8.42 10.87
C HIS A 325 -21.95 -8.59 11.52
N GLU A 326 -20.86 -8.65 10.75
CA GLU A 326 -19.50 -8.71 11.29
C GLU A 326 -19.14 -7.47 12.12
N ALA A 327 -19.55 -6.27 11.66
CA ALA A 327 -19.40 -5.01 12.38
C ALA A 327 -20.33 -4.86 13.61
N ARG A 328 -21.32 -5.76 13.77
CA ARG A 328 -22.22 -5.85 14.92
C ARG A 328 -21.87 -7.00 15.88
N LYS A 329 -20.98 -7.92 15.48
CA LYS A 329 -20.48 -8.94 16.41
C LYS A 329 -19.57 -8.26 17.45
N PRO A 330 -19.75 -8.51 18.77
CA PRO A 330 -18.75 -8.19 19.78
C PRO A 330 -17.56 -9.17 19.64
N THR A 331 -16.69 -8.92 18.66
CA THR A 331 -15.57 -9.81 18.31
C THR A 331 -14.28 -9.37 18.98
N MET A 332 -13.63 -10.33 19.66
CA MET A 332 -12.51 -10.18 20.59
C MET A 332 -12.91 -9.54 21.93
N THR A 333 -12.35 -10.10 23.00
CA THR A 333 -12.63 -9.75 24.40
C THR A 333 -12.59 -8.26 24.63
N MET A 334 -13.72 -7.68 25.08
CA MET A 334 -13.72 -6.31 25.61
C MET A 334 -12.84 -6.27 26.86
N SER A 335 -11.61 -5.78 26.70
CA SER A 335 -10.99 -5.05 27.81
C SER A 335 -11.88 -3.86 28.13
N ALA A 336 -12.23 -3.70 29.41
CA ALA A 336 -12.97 -2.53 29.87
C ALA A 336 -12.25 -1.26 29.42
N PRO A 337 -12.98 -0.18 29.05
CA PRO A 337 -12.37 1.05 28.54
C PRO A 337 -11.26 1.54 29.48
N MET A 338 -10.07 1.75 28.92
CA MET A 338 -8.89 2.01 29.73
C MET A 338 -8.95 3.46 30.23
N LYS A 339 -9.24 3.63 31.53
CA LYS A 339 -9.23 4.93 32.18
C LYS A 339 -7.83 5.54 32.14
N LEU A 340 -7.71 6.72 31.52
CA LEU A 340 -6.46 7.47 31.42
C LEU A 340 -6.40 8.50 32.57
N GLU A 341 -5.98 8.02 33.73
CA GLU A 341 -5.91 8.81 34.97
C GLU A 341 -5.05 10.08 34.79
N GLY A 342 -5.54 11.23 35.24
CA GLY A 342 -4.88 12.53 35.09
C GLY A 342 -4.87 13.11 33.68
N CYS A 343 -5.41 12.42 32.66
CA CYS A 343 -5.46 12.94 31.29
C CYS A 343 -6.63 13.88 31.04
N TYR A 344 -7.70 13.82 31.84
CA TYR A 344 -8.78 14.82 31.79
C TYR A 344 -8.22 16.15 32.28
N GLU A 345 -7.60 16.13 33.45
CA GLU A 345 -7.05 17.26 34.18
C GLU A 345 -5.88 17.89 33.43
N SER A 346 -5.06 17.10 32.74
CA SER A 346 -3.97 17.63 31.91
C SER A 346 -4.48 18.47 30.73
N VAL A 347 -5.56 18.03 30.06
CA VAL A 347 -6.15 18.78 28.95
C VAL A 347 -7.00 19.95 29.47
N TYR A 348 -7.76 19.75 30.55
CA TYR A 348 -8.59 20.79 31.14
C TYR A 348 -7.76 21.93 31.73
N ASN A 349 -6.67 21.63 32.45
CA ASN A 349 -5.79 22.65 33.04
C ASN A 349 -4.63 23.04 32.11
N ALA A 350 -4.72 22.79 30.81
CA ALA A 350 -3.67 23.13 29.85
C ALA A 350 -3.37 24.64 29.86
N ARG A 351 -2.08 24.99 29.96
CA ARG A 351 -1.62 26.36 30.23
C ARG A 351 -1.54 27.18 28.96
N TRP A 352 -1.99 28.43 29.03
CA TRP A 352 -1.85 29.39 27.95
C TRP A 352 -0.48 30.06 27.94
N HIS A 353 0.14 30.09 26.76
CA HIS A 353 1.24 30.98 26.42
C HIS A 353 0.88 31.71 25.12
N CYS A 354 1.26 32.98 24.97
CA CYS A 354 0.99 33.76 23.75
C CYS A 354 2.27 34.40 23.19
N VAL A 355 2.45 34.27 21.87
CA VAL A 355 3.47 34.96 21.10
C VAL A 355 2.86 36.28 20.61
N VAL A 356 3.33 37.37 21.19
CA VAL A 356 2.85 38.72 20.93
C VAL A 356 3.87 39.56 20.18
N GLU A 357 3.37 40.23 19.15
CA GLU A 357 4.08 41.23 18.36
C GLU A 357 4.01 42.59 19.07
N VAL A 358 5.17 43.17 19.37
CA VAL A 358 5.29 44.52 19.94
C VAL A 358 5.90 45.45 18.89
N PRO A 359 5.21 46.52 18.48
CA PRO A 359 5.74 47.47 17.50
C PRO A 359 6.85 48.34 18.13
N GLY A 360 8.06 48.26 17.59
CA GLY A 360 9.22 49.06 17.97
C GLY A 360 9.81 49.83 16.78
N GLY A 361 10.41 50.99 17.03
CA GLY A 361 10.80 51.96 15.99
C GLY A 361 11.86 51.48 14.99
N GLU A 362 12.71 50.53 15.37
CA GLU A 362 13.79 49.97 14.53
C GLU A 362 13.54 48.49 14.14
N GLY A 363 12.43 47.89 14.58
CA GLY A 363 12.11 46.51 14.26
C GLY A 363 10.94 45.93 15.05
N THR A 364 10.23 44.99 14.43
CA THR A 364 9.12 44.25 15.05
C THR A 364 9.65 43.14 15.96
N GLY A 365 9.55 43.33 17.29
CA GLY A 365 9.89 42.30 18.26
C GLY A 365 8.76 41.29 18.45
N MET A 366 9.12 40.00 18.56
CA MET A 366 8.20 38.94 19.02
C MET A 366 8.61 38.52 20.43
N TYR A 367 7.64 38.49 21.35
CA TYR A 367 7.85 38.11 22.74
C TYR A 367 6.88 36.98 23.11
N VAL A 368 7.37 35.99 23.86
CA VAL A 368 6.53 34.96 24.48
C VAL A 368 6.09 35.48 25.85
N ARG A 369 4.79 35.38 26.14
CA ARG A 369 4.19 35.74 27.42
C ARG A 369 3.40 34.56 27.97
N GLU A 370 3.51 34.30 29.26
CA GLU A 370 2.65 33.33 29.96
C GLU A 370 1.28 33.96 30.28
N GLY A 371 0.22 33.15 30.20
CA GLY A 371 -1.17 33.58 30.32
C GLY A 371 -1.89 33.79 28.98
N GLU A 372 -3.22 33.87 29.07
CA GLU A 372 -4.11 34.14 27.93
C GLU A 372 -3.91 35.58 27.40
N ALA A 373 -4.08 35.78 26.09
CA ALA A 373 -3.89 37.08 25.46
C ALA A 373 -5.04 38.05 25.85
N PRO A 374 -4.75 39.29 26.30
CA PRO A 374 -5.77 40.22 26.80
C PRO A 374 -6.74 40.76 25.73
N GLN A 375 -6.47 40.50 24.45
CA GLN A 375 -7.43 40.58 23.35
C GLN A 375 -7.19 39.40 22.40
N SER A 376 -8.26 38.68 22.05
CA SER A 376 -8.28 37.67 21.00
C SER A 376 -8.45 38.32 19.61
N TRP A 377 -8.36 37.51 18.53
CA TRP A 377 -8.53 38.03 17.18
C TRP A 377 -9.95 38.55 16.94
N THR A 378 -10.06 39.72 16.31
CA THR A 378 -11.34 40.32 15.95
C THR A 378 -11.84 39.77 14.61
N TYR A 379 -13.11 39.35 14.57
CA TYR A 379 -13.75 38.82 13.37
C TYR A 379 -14.95 39.67 12.95
N ARG A 380 -15.27 39.65 11.66
CA ARG A 380 -16.54 40.12 11.10
C ARG A 380 -17.38 38.91 10.69
N ALA A 381 -18.69 38.95 10.94
CA ALA A 381 -19.61 37.91 10.50
C ALA A 381 -19.94 38.08 9.01
N VAL A 382 -19.88 36.99 8.24
CA VAL A 382 -20.17 36.95 6.80
C VAL A 382 -21.06 35.74 6.53
N GLY A 383 -22.38 35.94 6.59
CA GLY A 383 -23.35 34.85 6.48
C GLY A 383 -23.25 33.88 7.66
N LYS A 384 -22.99 32.59 7.39
CA LYS A 384 -22.77 31.55 8.42
C LYS A 384 -21.31 31.39 8.86
N THR A 385 -20.37 32.19 8.34
CA THR A 385 -18.93 32.10 8.67
C THR A 385 -18.39 33.40 9.24
N PHE A 386 -17.18 33.33 9.80
CA PHE A 386 -16.42 34.48 10.28
C PHE A 386 -15.25 34.76 9.35
N GLU A 387 -14.93 36.03 9.12
CA GLU A 387 -13.70 36.50 8.48
C GLU A 387 -12.88 37.33 9.47
N LYS A 388 -11.56 37.35 9.32
CA LYS A 388 -10.67 38.21 10.12
C LYS A 388 -10.95 39.69 9.81
N ASN A 389 -11.09 40.52 10.84
CA ASN A 389 -11.40 41.94 10.67
C ASN A 389 -10.13 42.80 10.55
N ASP A 390 -9.58 42.86 9.34
CA ASP A 390 -8.37 43.65 9.06
C ASP A 390 -8.60 45.17 8.94
N GLY A 391 -9.86 45.64 8.94
CA GLY A 391 -10.19 47.05 8.72
C GLY A 391 -10.22 47.95 9.95
N VAL A 392 -10.04 47.42 11.17
CA VAL A 392 -10.20 48.18 12.44
C VAL A 392 -8.95 48.10 13.32
N GLN A 393 -7.77 48.05 12.70
CA GLN A 393 -6.49 47.85 13.39
C GLN A 393 -5.79 49.17 13.70
N GLN A 394 -5.89 49.63 14.95
CA GLN A 394 -5.14 50.80 15.43
C GLN A 394 -3.64 50.51 15.55
N SER A 395 -2.82 51.42 15.03
CA SER A 395 -1.36 51.36 15.11
C SER A 395 -0.87 51.58 16.55
N GLY A 396 -0.50 50.49 17.24
CA GLY A 396 0.09 50.52 18.58
C GLY A 396 -0.32 49.37 19.50
N ALA A 397 -1.43 48.68 19.19
CA ALA A 397 -1.87 47.54 19.99
C ALA A 397 -0.91 46.33 19.88
N VAL A 398 -0.69 45.65 21.01
CA VAL A 398 0.08 44.39 21.11
C VAL A 398 -0.70 43.27 20.40
N ARG A 399 -0.10 42.61 19.40
CA ARG A 399 -0.85 41.70 18.51
C ARG A 399 -0.54 40.23 18.81
N PRO A 400 -1.52 39.37 19.16
CA PRO A 400 -1.28 37.92 19.20
C PRO A 400 -1.06 37.40 17.77
N ARG A 401 0.08 36.76 17.52
CA ARG A 401 0.35 36.03 16.27
C ARG A 401 0.08 34.54 16.40
N LEU A 402 0.36 33.98 17.58
CA LEU A 402 0.20 32.58 17.89
C LEU A 402 -0.10 32.45 19.39
N MET A 403 -1.04 31.59 19.75
CA MET A 403 -1.23 31.14 21.13
C MET A 403 -0.84 29.66 21.20
N VAL A 404 -0.46 29.20 22.38
CA VAL A 404 -0.04 27.82 22.64
C VAL A 404 -0.74 27.34 23.90
N LEU A 405 -1.34 26.15 23.83
CA LEU A 405 -1.85 25.42 24.98
C LEU A 405 -0.88 24.28 25.31
N ALA A 406 -0.24 24.36 26.48
CA ALA A 406 0.67 23.33 26.98
C ALA A 406 -0.06 22.37 27.94
N SER A 407 -0.09 21.08 27.61
CA SER A 407 -0.67 20.00 28.42
C SER A 407 0.42 19.07 28.94
N ASP A 408 0.51 18.88 30.26
CA ASP A 408 1.61 18.14 30.91
C ASP A 408 1.73 16.67 30.45
N LYS A 409 0.60 16.02 30.10
CA LYS A 409 0.52 14.67 29.51
C LYS A 409 0.33 14.71 27.98
N GLY A 410 0.51 15.86 27.35
CA GLY A 410 0.24 16.07 25.93
C GLY A 410 -1.24 15.93 25.56
N TRP A 411 -1.49 15.59 24.29
CA TRP A 411 -2.81 15.60 23.67
C TRP A 411 -3.21 14.21 23.14
N PRO A 412 -4.49 13.95 22.84
CA PRO A 412 -4.95 12.63 22.36
C PRO A 412 -4.23 12.07 21.13
N TYR A 413 -3.55 12.93 20.36
CA TYR A 413 -2.73 12.52 19.23
C TYR A 413 -1.37 11.88 19.63
N THR A 414 -0.84 12.13 20.83
CA THR A 414 0.38 11.48 21.36
C THR A 414 0.04 10.24 22.19
N TRP A 415 -1.17 10.17 22.77
CA TRP A 415 -1.55 9.14 23.73
C TRP A 415 -1.51 7.71 23.17
N GLY A 416 -0.71 6.86 23.83
CA GLY A 416 -0.61 5.42 23.56
C GLY A 416 0.26 5.04 22.36
N GLN A 417 1.23 5.86 21.97
CA GLN A 417 2.05 5.65 20.77
C GLN A 417 3.38 4.92 21.01
N GLY A 418 3.80 4.71 22.27
CA GLY A 418 5.02 3.98 22.62
C GLY A 418 6.34 4.72 22.33
N LEU A 419 6.25 5.94 21.82
CA LEU A 419 7.38 6.85 21.60
C LEU A 419 7.58 7.73 22.84
N ASN A 420 8.83 8.01 23.20
CA ASN A 420 9.17 8.85 24.36
C ASN A 420 8.96 10.37 24.14
N GLU A 421 8.42 10.77 22.99
CA GLU A 421 8.16 12.16 22.63
C GLU A 421 6.69 12.52 22.91
N LEU A 422 6.42 12.91 24.16
CA LEU A 422 5.21 13.68 24.47
C LEU A 422 5.37 15.08 23.90
N ILE A 423 4.50 15.45 22.95
CA ILE A 423 4.35 16.83 22.48
C ILE A 423 3.31 17.51 23.40
N PRO A 424 3.71 18.46 24.27
CA PRO A 424 2.79 19.14 25.18
C PRO A 424 1.99 20.24 24.48
N ASP A 425 2.51 20.79 23.38
CA ASP A 425 2.05 22.04 22.80
C ASP A 425 0.97 21.87 21.72
N CYS A 426 -0.12 22.62 21.85
CA CYS A 426 -1.14 22.83 20.83
C CYS A 426 -1.09 24.27 20.32
N TYR A 427 -0.63 24.45 19.08
CA TYR A 427 -0.45 25.75 18.44
C TYR A 427 -1.77 26.29 17.85
N VAL A 428 -2.30 27.36 18.45
CA VAL A 428 -3.56 28.03 18.09
C VAL A 428 -3.26 29.32 17.34
N ASN A 429 -3.69 29.42 16.07
CA ASN A 429 -3.64 30.64 15.27
C ASN A 429 -5.06 31.17 15.00
N CYS A 430 -5.18 32.29 14.28
CA CYS A 430 -6.48 32.90 13.96
C CYS A 430 -7.41 31.97 13.17
N GLU A 431 -6.90 31.02 12.38
CA GLU A 431 -7.74 30.06 11.66
C GLU A 431 -8.28 28.97 12.58
N VAL A 432 -7.45 28.48 13.51
CA VAL A 432 -7.85 27.51 14.55
C VAL A 432 -8.91 28.12 15.48
N ASP A 433 -8.76 29.39 15.87
CA ASP A 433 -9.77 30.08 16.66
C ASP A 433 -11.06 30.39 15.88
N ARG A 434 -10.95 30.79 14.61
CA ARG A 434 -12.11 30.98 13.69
C ARG A 434 -12.96 29.72 13.55
N VAL A 435 -12.35 28.53 13.57
CA VAL A 435 -13.06 27.24 13.61
C VAL A 435 -13.84 27.09 14.93
N TRP A 436 -13.25 27.40 16.08
CA TRP A 436 -13.97 27.37 17.36
C TRP A 436 -15.13 28.36 17.40
N GLN A 437 -14.94 29.62 16.99
CA GLN A 437 -16.05 30.59 16.99
C GLN A 437 -17.22 30.13 16.10
N THR A 438 -16.93 29.45 14.99
CA THR A 438 -17.94 28.84 14.11
C THR A 438 -18.70 27.69 14.80
N VAL A 439 -17.99 26.76 15.45
CA VAL A 439 -18.60 25.66 16.22
C VAL A 439 -19.43 26.19 17.39
N LYS A 440 -18.87 27.14 18.16
CA LYS A 440 -19.52 27.81 19.29
C LYS A 440 -20.83 28.47 18.87
N GLY A 441 -20.89 29.10 17.70
CA GLY A 441 -22.13 29.64 17.12
C GLY A 441 -23.20 28.55 16.92
N GLY A 442 -22.85 27.41 16.32
CA GLY A 442 -23.77 26.28 16.14
C GLY A 442 -24.25 25.65 17.45
N LEU A 443 -23.39 25.61 18.48
CA LEU A 443 -23.78 25.16 19.82
C LEU A 443 -24.74 26.16 20.49
N THR A 444 -24.49 27.47 20.35
CA THR A 444 -25.40 28.50 20.86
C THR A 444 -26.77 28.45 20.17
N GLU A 445 -26.83 28.15 18.87
CA GLU A 445 -28.09 27.90 18.15
C GLU A 445 -28.83 26.66 18.71
N TRP A 446 -28.13 25.52 18.83
CA TRP A 446 -28.68 24.25 19.31
C TRP A 446 -29.21 24.32 20.76
N PHE A 447 -28.51 25.03 21.65
CA PHE A 447 -28.92 25.23 23.03
C PHE A 447 -29.81 26.48 23.25
N SER A 448 -30.39 27.05 22.19
CA SER A 448 -31.30 28.20 22.30
C SER A 448 -32.75 27.81 22.59
N SER A 449 -33.46 28.62 23.37
CA SER A 449 -34.87 28.39 23.74
C SER A 449 -35.87 28.46 22.58
N HIS A 450 -35.43 29.00 21.43
CA HIS A 450 -36.20 29.04 20.19
C HIS A 450 -36.01 27.76 19.35
N GLY A 451 -34.93 27.02 19.56
CA GLY A 451 -34.56 25.82 18.81
C GLY A 451 -35.35 24.54 19.16
N LYS A 452 -36.63 24.65 19.57
CA LYS A 452 -37.43 23.55 20.14
C LYS A 452 -37.58 22.29 19.28
N ASN A 453 -37.20 22.35 17.99
CA ASN A 453 -37.30 21.25 17.03
C ASN A 453 -35.93 20.70 16.57
N LYS A 454 -34.79 21.23 17.03
CA LYS A 454 -33.45 20.85 16.53
C LYS A 454 -32.81 19.77 17.42
N ILE A 455 -32.91 18.51 17.01
CA ILE A 455 -32.44 17.34 17.78
C ILE A 455 -30.92 17.34 17.97
N SER A 456 -30.17 17.76 16.95
CA SER A 456 -28.69 17.83 16.95
C SER A 456 -28.20 19.16 16.35
N PRO A 457 -26.93 19.58 16.58
CA PRO A 457 -26.33 20.68 15.84
C PRO A 457 -26.09 20.30 14.37
N ASP A 458 -25.87 21.30 13.50
CA ASP A 458 -25.51 21.06 12.10
C ASP A 458 -24.08 20.45 12.03
N PRO A 459 -23.79 19.44 11.18
CA PRO A 459 -22.46 18.89 11.05
C PRO A 459 -21.43 19.89 10.49
N PHE A 460 -20.34 20.12 11.21
CA PHE A 460 -19.21 20.94 10.77
C PHE A 460 -18.12 20.07 10.13
N VAL A 461 -17.63 20.46 8.95
CA VAL A 461 -16.56 19.76 8.22
C VAL A 461 -15.39 20.70 7.96
N LEU A 462 -14.24 20.44 8.58
CA LEU A 462 -13.01 21.22 8.39
C LEU A 462 -12.19 20.65 7.22
N ILE A 463 -12.22 21.33 6.08
CA ILE A 463 -11.45 20.98 4.88
C ILE A 463 -10.15 21.79 4.84
N GLY A 464 -9.03 21.12 4.55
CA GLY A 464 -7.72 21.75 4.41
C GLY A 464 -6.63 20.75 4.00
N THR A 465 -5.56 21.27 3.38
CA THR A 465 -4.44 20.49 2.84
C THR A 465 -3.85 19.52 3.88
N PRO A 466 -3.36 18.33 3.46
CA PRO A 466 -2.52 17.48 4.32
C PRO A 466 -1.37 18.28 4.94
N GLY A 467 -0.94 17.90 6.14
CA GLY A 467 0.17 18.55 6.86
C GLY A 467 -0.16 19.86 7.59
N ILE A 468 -1.23 20.59 7.24
CA ILE A 468 -1.59 21.91 7.85
C ILE A 468 -2.04 21.83 9.34
N GLY A 469 -1.95 20.66 9.98
CA GLY A 469 -2.17 20.52 11.43
C GLY A 469 -3.62 20.37 11.86
N LYS A 470 -4.56 20.06 10.96
CA LYS A 470 -6.00 19.84 11.23
C LYS A 470 -6.26 19.10 12.56
N SER A 471 -5.69 17.90 12.72
CA SER A 471 -5.88 17.04 13.89
C SER A 471 -5.04 17.42 15.11
N MET A 472 -3.90 18.09 14.89
CA MET A 472 -2.91 18.43 15.92
C MET A 472 -3.26 19.73 16.64
N ALA A 473 -3.71 20.74 15.90
CA ALA A 473 -4.03 22.08 16.38
C ALA A 473 -5.55 22.27 16.54
N ALA A 474 -6.31 22.19 15.44
CA ALA A 474 -7.75 22.47 15.49
C ALA A 474 -8.54 21.41 16.28
N GLY A 475 -8.21 20.12 16.12
CA GLY A 475 -8.79 19.04 16.92
C GLY A 475 -8.55 19.22 18.43
N SER A 476 -7.29 19.42 18.81
CA SER A 476 -6.87 19.66 20.21
C SER A 476 -7.53 20.89 20.83
N TYR A 477 -7.56 22.02 20.10
CA TYR A 477 -8.18 23.24 20.58
C TYR A 477 -9.71 23.13 20.70
N LEU A 478 -10.38 22.49 19.73
CA LEU A 478 -11.81 22.20 19.84
C LEU A 478 -12.11 21.31 21.05
N LEU A 479 -11.30 20.28 21.32
CA LEU A 479 -11.45 19.46 22.51
C LEU A 479 -11.31 20.29 23.79
N TYR A 480 -10.24 21.07 23.94
CA TYR A 480 -10.03 21.98 25.07
C TYR A 480 -11.25 22.88 25.31
N GLN A 481 -11.76 23.51 24.25
CA GLN A 481 -12.91 24.41 24.31
C GLN A 481 -14.24 23.70 24.63
N LEU A 482 -14.46 22.47 24.13
CA LEU A 482 -15.64 21.68 24.44
C LEU A 482 -15.67 21.18 25.89
N LEU A 483 -14.49 20.92 26.48
CA LEU A 483 -14.35 20.61 27.90
C LEU A 483 -14.64 21.83 28.79
N HIS A 484 -14.27 23.03 28.35
CA HIS A 484 -14.60 24.30 29.03
C HIS A 484 -16.03 24.82 28.76
N TYR A 485 -16.74 24.25 27.80
CA TYR A 485 -18.14 24.59 27.54
C TYR A 485 -19.04 24.20 28.73
N ASP A 486 -20.20 24.84 28.86
CA ASP A 486 -21.21 24.58 29.89
C ASP A 486 -21.50 23.07 30.06
N VAL A 487 -21.33 22.56 31.28
CA VAL A 487 -21.48 21.13 31.63
C VAL A 487 -22.95 20.73 31.85
N GLU A 488 -23.85 21.67 32.12
CA GLU A 488 -25.31 21.42 32.17
C GLU A 488 -25.88 21.25 30.74
N ARG A 489 -25.23 21.86 29.74
CA ARG A 489 -25.58 21.71 28.32
C ARG A 489 -24.90 20.53 27.64
N LEU A 490 -23.62 20.30 27.96
CA LEU A 490 -22.76 19.32 27.31
C LEU A 490 -21.97 18.53 28.36
N GLN A 491 -22.43 17.32 28.68
CA GLN A 491 -21.81 16.44 29.68
C GLN A 491 -20.61 15.66 29.11
N MET A 492 -20.61 15.34 27.81
CA MET A 492 -19.63 14.42 27.22
C MET A 492 -19.04 14.89 25.89
N VAL A 493 -17.80 14.47 25.62
CA VAL A 493 -17.11 14.69 24.34
C VAL A 493 -16.46 13.39 23.89
N ALA A 494 -16.95 12.81 22.79
CA ALA A 494 -16.34 11.64 22.17
C ALA A 494 -15.38 12.11 21.05
N TYR A 495 -14.09 11.89 21.26
CA TYR A 495 -13.00 12.38 20.41
C TYR A 495 -12.32 11.23 19.67
N PHE A 496 -12.26 11.36 18.34
CA PHE A 496 -11.78 10.33 17.42
C PHE A 496 -10.61 10.89 16.58
N ILE A 497 -9.49 10.17 16.57
CA ILE A 497 -8.32 10.52 15.75
C ILE A 497 -7.69 9.26 15.13
N GLY A 498 -7.80 9.14 13.81
CA GLY A 498 -7.44 7.91 13.10
C GLY A 498 -8.25 6.71 13.63
N ASN A 499 -7.56 5.71 14.18
CA ASN A 499 -8.18 4.53 14.81
C ASN A 499 -8.36 4.65 16.34
N ARG A 500 -7.96 5.77 16.95
CA ARG A 500 -8.04 5.99 18.41
C ARG A 500 -9.35 6.69 18.79
N LYS A 501 -9.93 6.23 19.90
CA LYS A 501 -11.27 6.56 20.38
C LYS A 501 -11.18 6.91 21.86
N PHE A 502 -11.60 8.11 22.23
CA PHE A 502 -11.54 8.61 23.61
C PHE A 502 -12.89 9.22 23.99
N LEU A 503 -13.46 8.79 25.11
CA LEU A 503 -14.57 9.47 25.74
C LEU A 503 -14.07 10.36 26.87
N PHE A 504 -14.43 11.63 26.86
CA PHE A 504 -14.27 12.55 27.98
C PHE A 504 -15.62 12.76 28.66
N ASP A 505 -15.72 12.34 29.92
CA ASP A 505 -16.87 12.60 30.79
C ASP A 505 -16.56 13.79 31.68
N LYS A 506 -17.26 14.92 31.45
CA LYS A 506 -17.05 16.17 32.17
C LYS A 506 -17.71 16.18 33.55
N THR A 507 -18.63 15.25 33.81
CA THR A 507 -19.33 15.12 35.09
C THR A 507 -18.48 14.35 36.11
N THR A 508 -17.84 13.25 35.67
CA THR A 508 -16.90 12.48 36.50
C THR A 508 -15.44 12.94 36.36
N LYS A 509 -15.15 13.83 35.40
CA LYS A 509 -13.80 14.30 35.02
C LYS A 509 -12.85 13.16 34.62
N THR A 510 -13.36 12.18 33.87
CA THR A 510 -12.58 11.01 33.44
C THR A 510 -12.34 11.00 31.93
N VAL A 511 -11.26 10.33 31.50
CA VAL A 511 -11.03 9.97 30.10
C VAL A 511 -10.99 8.46 29.99
N GLU A 512 -11.81 7.92 29.10
CA GLU A 512 -11.89 6.50 28.82
C GLU A 512 -11.41 6.22 27.39
N LYS A 513 -10.29 5.50 27.28
CA LYS A 513 -9.73 5.08 26.00
C LYS A 513 -10.38 3.76 25.58
N TYR A 514 -11.18 3.85 24.54
CA TYR A 514 -11.77 2.68 23.89
C TYR A 514 -10.73 1.91 23.09
N SER A 515 -10.92 0.60 22.96
CA SER A 515 -10.04 -0.24 22.14
C SER A 515 -10.14 0.18 20.67
N ALA A 516 -9.13 -0.18 19.86
CA ALA A 516 -9.24 0.04 18.42
C ALA A 516 -10.49 -0.66 17.85
N ALA A 517 -10.83 -1.86 18.34
CA ALA A 517 -11.92 -2.69 17.84
C ALA A 517 -13.34 -2.24 18.26
N SER A 518 -13.48 -1.52 19.39
CA SER A 518 -14.78 -1.06 19.93
C SER A 518 -15.55 -0.21 18.91
N ASN A 519 -16.87 -0.35 18.84
CA ASN A 519 -17.67 0.37 17.83
C ASN A 519 -17.85 1.85 18.20
N ILE A 520 -18.29 2.65 17.22
CA ILE A 520 -18.81 4.00 17.48
C ILE A 520 -20.18 3.93 18.18
N VAL A 521 -20.92 2.85 17.95
CA VAL A 521 -22.22 2.57 18.59
C VAL A 521 -22.06 2.38 20.09
N ASP A 522 -21.06 1.63 20.57
CA ASP A 522 -20.79 1.42 22.00
C ASP A 522 -20.75 2.75 22.80
N ILE A 523 -20.20 3.81 22.20
CA ILE A 523 -20.05 5.16 22.82
C ILE A 523 -21.36 5.97 22.72
N LEU A 524 -22.19 5.72 21.69
CA LEU A 524 -23.50 6.37 21.51
C LEU A 524 -24.59 5.70 22.36
N ASP A 525 -24.54 4.38 22.49
CA ASP A 525 -25.36 3.60 23.42
C ASP A 525 -25.04 4.05 24.86
N GLU A 526 -23.76 4.25 25.21
CA GLU A 526 -23.38 4.83 26.50
C GLU A 526 -23.92 6.26 26.72
N PHE A 527 -24.03 7.10 25.69
CA PHE A 527 -24.71 8.40 25.82
C PHE A 527 -26.20 8.23 26.10
N SER A 528 -26.84 7.24 25.45
CA SER A 528 -28.26 6.93 25.60
C SER A 528 -28.57 6.34 26.98
N ASP A 529 -27.82 5.34 27.42
CA ASP A 529 -27.97 4.65 28.71
C ASP A 529 -27.75 5.59 29.90
N ARG A 530 -26.79 6.51 29.78
CA ARG A 530 -26.54 7.54 30.79
C ARG A 530 -27.49 8.75 30.66
N GLY A 531 -28.29 8.84 29.60
CA GLY A 531 -29.26 9.92 29.36
C GLY A 531 -28.65 11.31 29.10
N VAL A 532 -27.41 11.36 28.60
CA VAL A 532 -26.58 12.59 28.54
C VAL A 532 -26.48 13.19 27.15
N LYS A 533 -26.18 14.50 27.09
CA LYS A 533 -25.83 15.19 25.85
C LYS A 533 -24.32 15.16 25.63
N GLY A 534 -23.91 14.63 24.49
CA GLY A 534 -22.52 14.60 24.06
C GLY A 534 -22.32 15.08 22.62
N ILE A 535 -21.07 15.37 22.27
CA ILE A 535 -20.64 15.75 20.91
C ILE A 535 -19.63 14.74 20.39
N LEU A 536 -19.75 14.39 19.11
CA LEU A 536 -18.82 13.56 18.38
C LEU A 536 -17.84 14.45 17.57
N SER A 537 -16.55 14.31 17.81
CA SER A 537 -15.50 15.03 17.07
C SER A 537 -14.57 14.04 16.35
N THR A 538 -14.58 14.05 15.01
CA THR A 538 -13.73 13.18 14.19
C THR A 538 -12.64 13.98 13.47
N THR A 539 -11.39 13.54 13.63
CA THR A 539 -10.24 14.09 12.91
C THR A 539 -9.59 13.04 12.00
N TRP A 540 -9.72 13.28 10.69
CA TRP A 540 -9.08 12.51 9.63
C TRP A 540 -7.77 13.19 9.21
N HIS A 541 -6.76 12.41 8.84
CA HIS A 541 -5.45 12.92 8.40
C HIS A 541 -5.44 13.25 6.90
#